data_AF-A0A9D6PK30-F1
#
_entry.id   AF-A0A9D6PK30-F1
#
_cell.length_a   1.000
_cell.length_b   1.000
_cell.length_c   1.000
_cell.angle_alpha   90.00
_cell.angle_beta   90.00
_cell.angle_gamma   90.00
#
_symmetry.space_group_name_H-M   'P 1'
#
loop_
_entity.id
_entity.type
_entity.pdbx_description
1 polymer ?
#
loop_
_entity_poly.entity_id
_entity_poly.type
_entity_poly.pdbx_seq_one_letter_code
_entity_poly.pdbx_strand_id
1 'polypeptide(L)'
;MEKERRKFPRSRQPFEARYRNYGALVDPWQPITLINLGAGGLCFQTESLLELGSRLEIELPLPTEERLILHGRLLWSRPQPHNVAEHGVEFTDVTQEQQIQLDALVDFLRGKRP
;
A
#
# COMPACT_ATOMS: atom_id res chain seq x y z
N MET A 1 -16.49 -12.25 20.95
CA MET A 1 -15.05 -11.98 20.93
C MET A 1 -14.59 -12.09 19.48
N GLU A 2 -14.43 -10.96 18.79
CA GLU A 2 -13.84 -10.96 17.44
C GLU A 2 -12.36 -11.35 17.56
N LYS A 3 -11.98 -12.47 16.93
CA LYS A 3 -10.57 -12.85 16.79
C LYS A 3 -9.88 -11.84 15.88
N GLU A 4 -8.77 -11.26 16.35
CA GLU A 4 -7.85 -10.47 15.55
C GLU A 4 -7.51 -11.22 14.24
N ARG A 5 -7.98 -10.68 13.09
CA ARG A 5 -7.81 -11.30 11.76
C ARG A 5 -6.49 -10.88 11.09
N ARG A 6 -5.77 -9.92 11.67
CA ARG A 6 -4.62 -9.28 11.03
C ARG A 6 -3.33 -10.00 11.41
N LYS A 7 -2.59 -10.48 10.39
CA LYS A 7 -1.30 -11.17 10.56
C LYS A 7 -0.12 -10.22 10.83
N PHE A 8 -0.25 -8.92 10.51
CA PHE A 8 0.87 -7.98 10.54
C PHE A 8 0.50 -6.63 11.19
N PRO A 9 1.40 -6.03 12.01
CA PRO A 9 1.22 -4.70 12.59
C PRO A 9 1.42 -3.58 11.55
N ARG A 10 0.73 -2.45 11.75
CA ARG A 10 0.63 -1.31 10.82
C ARG A 10 1.35 -0.06 11.37
N SER A 11 2.14 0.64 10.55
CA SER A 11 2.58 2.01 10.88
C SER A 11 1.50 3.04 10.53
N ARG A 12 1.44 4.18 11.24
CA ARG A 12 0.45 5.26 11.10
C ARG A 12 1.03 6.60 10.62
N GLN A 13 2.31 6.65 10.22
CA GLN A 13 2.87 7.90 9.70
C GLN A 13 2.36 8.13 8.25
N PRO A 14 1.83 9.32 7.92
CA PRO A 14 1.46 9.64 6.54
C PRO A 14 2.74 9.64 5.70
N PHE A 15 2.81 8.69 4.78
CA PHE A 15 3.92 8.49 3.86
C PHE A 15 3.35 8.55 2.45
N GLU A 16 3.92 9.41 1.63
CA GLU A 16 3.49 9.55 0.23
C GLU A 16 3.96 8.34 -0.56
N ALA A 17 3.04 7.76 -1.31
CA ALA A 17 3.32 6.70 -2.26
C ALA A 17 2.58 7.02 -3.55
N ARG A 18 2.72 6.16 -4.56
CA ARG A 18 1.94 6.30 -5.79
C ARG A 18 1.49 4.95 -6.31
N TYR A 19 0.42 4.95 -7.08
CA TYR A 19 -0.09 3.75 -7.73
C TYR A 19 -0.41 4.00 -9.20
N ARG A 20 -0.57 2.93 -9.95
CA ARG A 20 -1.22 2.91 -11.27
C ARG A 20 -1.92 1.58 -11.48
N ASN A 21 -2.75 1.48 -12.51
CA ASN A 21 -3.35 0.21 -12.88
C ASN A 21 -2.28 -0.75 -13.40
N TYR A 22 -2.33 -2.00 -12.95
CA TYR A 22 -1.40 -3.03 -13.38
C TYR A 22 -1.56 -3.31 -14.88
N GLY A 23 -0.44 -3.37 -15.60
CA GLY A 23 -0.42 -3.64 -17.04
C GLY A 23 -0.85 -2.46 -17.92
N ALA A 24 -1.14 -1.29 -17.34
CA ALA A 24 -1.40 -0.09 -18.12
C ALA A 24 -0.08 0.47 -18.68
N LEU A 25 0.04 0.48 -20.01
CA LEU A 25 1.24 0.95 -20.70
C LEU A 25 1.43 2.47 -20.62
N VAL A 26 0.36 3.22 -20.38
CA VAL A 26 0.34 4.69 -20.46
C VAL A 26 -0.26 5.38 -19.23
N ASP A 27 -0.75 4.63 -18.23
CA ASP A 27 -1.38 5.26 -17.07
C ASP A 27 -0.31 5.99 -16.24
N PRO A 28 -0.50 7.30 -15.98
CA PRO A 28 0.41 8.05 -15.14
C PRO A 28 0.28 7.59 -13.69
N TRP A 29 1.40 7.54 -12.98
CA TRP A 29 1.42 7.32 -11.54
C TRP A 29 0.57 8.38 -10.82
N GLN A 30 -0.37 7.91 -10.01
CA GLN A 30 -1.26 8.73 -9.19
C GLN A 30 -0.73 8.79 -7.75
N PRO A 31 -0.61 9.99 -7.15
CA PRO A 31 -0.19 10.11 -5.76
C PRO A 31 -1.26 9.55 -4.81
N ILE A 32 -0.81 8.94 -3.72
CA ILE A 32 -1.65 8.41 -2.64
C ILE A 32 -1.06 8.75 -1.28
N THR A 33 -1.94 8.94 -0.31
CA THR A 33 -1.55 9.05 1.10
C THR A 33 -1.76 7.72 1.79
N LEU A 34 -0.68 7.12 2.30
CA LEU A 34 -0.81 5.89 3.09
C LEU A 34 -1.41 6.19 4.46
N ILE A 35 -2.46 5.44 4.81
CA ILE A 35 -3.07 5.42 6.15
C ILE A 35 -2.34 4.38 7.01
N ASN A 36 -2.00 3.24 6.40
CA ASN A 36 -1.17 2.22 7.02
C ASN A 36 -0.49 1.31 6.01
N LEU A 37 0.65 0.77 6.42
CA LEU A 37 1.42 -0.24 5.68
C LEU A 37 1.73 -1.42 6.61
N GLY A 38 1.62 -2.64 6.09
CA GLY A 38 2.14 -3.85 6.69
C GLY A 38 2.69 -4.81 5.63
N ALA A 39 3.35 -5.88 6.07
CA ALA A 39 4.02 -6.84 5.19
C ALA A 39 3.09 -7.55 4.18
N GLY A 40 1.78 -7.62 4.45
CA GLY A 40 0.81 -8.27 3.56
C GLY A 40 -0.06 -7.33 2.73
N GLY A 41 0.08 -6.01 2.91
CA GLY A 41 -0.77 -5.06 2.22
C GLY A 41 -0.76 -3.67 2.84
N LEU A 42 -1.51 -2.77 2.22
CA LEU A 42 -1.60 -1.38 2.64
C LEU A 42 -3.03 -0.85 2.61
N CYS A 43 -3.21 0.29 3.27
CA CYS A 43 -4.41 1.09 3.23
C CYS A 43 -4.01 2.50 2.82
N PHE A 44 -4.69 3.07 1.84
CA PHE A 44 -4.40 4.40 1.35
C PHE A 44 -5.67 5.19 1.04
N GLN A 45 -5.50 6.49 0.84
CA GLN A 45 -6.53 7.41 0.44
C GLN A 45 -6.16 8.10 -0.88
N THR A 46 -7.16 8.32 -1.73
CA THR A 46 -7.06 9.10 -2.97
C THR A 46 -8.41 9.72 -3.32
N GLU A 47 -8.45 10.64 -4.27
CA GLU A 47 -9.69 11.24 -4.80
C GLU A 47 -10.44 10.30 -5.76
N SER A 48 -9.77 9.23 -6.22
CA SER A 48 -10.36 8.24 -7.13
C SER A 48 -11.08 7.10 -6.40
N LEU A 49 -12.29 6.77 -6.86
CA LEU A 49 -12.96 5.54 -6.45
C LEU A 49 -12.49 4.38 -7.34
N LEU A 50 -11.77 3.43 -6.75
CA LEU A 50 -11.24 2.26 -7.45
C LEU A 50 -12.21 1.08 -7.41
N GLU A 51 -12.20 0.29 -8.49
CA GLU A 51 -13.04 -0.90 -8.65
C GLU A 51 -12.48 -2.10 -7.86
N LEU A 52 -13.36 -2.80 -7.12
CA LEU A 52 -12.98 -4.00 -6.36
C LEU A 52 -12.36 -5.06 -7.24
N GLY A 53 -11.28 -5.68 -6.75
CA GLY A 53 -10.54 -6.69 -7.50
C GLY A 53 -9.55 -6.13 -8.54
N SER A 54 -9.54 -4.81 -8.77
CA SER A 54 -8.53 -4.16 -9.61
C SER A 54 -7.12 -4.51 -9.15
N ARG A 55 -6.24 -4.77 -10.11
CA ARG A 55 -4.82 -4.99 -9.87
C ARG A 55 -4.08 -3.67 -10.02
N LEU A 56 -3.28 -3.34 -9.03
CA LEU A 56 -2.52 -2.10 -8.97
C LEU A 56 -1.03 -2.41 -8.91
N GLU A 57 -0.24 -1.55 -9.54
CA GLU A 57 1.16 -1.38 -9.20
C GLU A 57 1.27 -0.26 -8.18
N ILE A 58 2.01 -0.50 -7.11
CA ILE A 58 2.21 0.41 -6.00
C ILE A 58 3.70 0.66 -5.89
N GLU A 59 4.10 1.93 -5.92
CA GLU A 59 5.47 2.32 -5.69
C GLU A 59 5.58 2.97 -4.31
N LEU A 60 6.38 2.32 -3.46
CA LEU A 60 6.73 2.78 -2.12
C LEU A 60 8.14 3.36 -2.14
N PRO A 61 8.35 4.62 -1.72
CA PRO A 61 9.69 5.10 -1.46
C PRO A 61 10.33 4.28 -0.32
N LEU A 62 11.60 3.92 -0.48
CA LEU A 62 12.39 3.36 0.61
C LEU A 62 13.08 4.50 1.39
N PRO A 63 13.63 4.26 2.60
CA PRO A 63 14.46 5.25 3.29
C PRO A 63 15.76 5.57 2.55
N THR A 64 16.17 4.69 1.62
CA THR A 64 17.21 4.95 0.63
C THR A 64 16.65 5.78 -0.53
N GLU A 65 17.46 6.13 -1.53
CA GLU A 65 16.96 6.77 -2.76
C GLU A 65 16.22 5.78 -3.70
N GLU A 66 16.12 4.51 -3.30
CA GLU A 66 15.48 3.46 -4.09
C GLU A 66 13.96 3.42 -3.91
N ARG A 67 13.29 2.70 -4.79
CA ARG A 67 11.83 2.53 -4.79
C ARG A 67 11.46 1.06 -4.85
N LEU A 68 10.53 0.66 -4.00
CA LEU A 68 9.96 -0.68 -3.97
C LEU A 68 8.65 -0.69 -4.76
N ILE A 69 8.63 -1.42 -5.88
CA ILE A 69 7.42 -1.64 -6.67
C ILE A 69 6.79 -2.96 -6.22
N LEU A 70 5.52 -2.91 -5.83
CA LEU A 70 4.71 -4.06 -5.43
C LEU A 70 3.47 -4.15 -6.30
N HIS A 71 3.00 -5.38 -6.54
CA HIS A 71 1.69 -5.61 -7.12
C HIS A 71 0.70 -5.85 -5.99
N GLY A 72 -0.54 -5.44 -6.21
CA GLY A 72 -1.59 -5.72 -5.25
C GLY A 72 -2.97 -5.77 -5.86
N ARG A 73 -3.89 -6.39 -5.13
CA ARG A 73 -5.30 -6.49 -5.48
C ARG A 73 -6.14 -5.66 -4.52
N LEU A 74 -7.04 -4.84 -5.06
CA LEU A 74 -8.00 -4.08 -4.28
C LEU A 74 -9.00 -5.04 -3.60
N LEU A 75 -9.02 -5.06 -2.27
CA LEU A 75 -9.90 -5.91 -1.47
C LEU A 75 -11.18 -5.20 -1.04
N TRP A 76 -11.10 -3.90 -0.76
CA TRP A 76 -12.23 -3.08 -0.37
C TRP A 76 -11.97 -1.63 -0.77
N SER A 77 -13.07 -0.90 -0.97
CA SER A 77 -13.10 0.51 -1.35
C SER A 77 -14.24 1.15 -0.56
N ARG A 78 -13.96 2.25 0.13
CA ARG A 78 -14.92 2.96 0.98
C ARG A 78 -14.88 4.46 0.65
N PRO A 79 -15.95 5.03 0.07
CA PRO A 79 -16.04 6.47 -0.11
C PRO A 79 -16.06 7.17 1.25
N GLN A 80 -15.43 8.34 1.31
CA GLN A 80 -15.35 9.20 2.49
C GLN A 80 -15.86 10.61 2.14
N PRO A 81 -16.17 11.45 3.14
CA PRO A 81 -16.52 12.86 2.91
C PRO A 81 -15.40 13.60 2.15
N HIS A 82 -15.74 14.72 1.50
CA HIS A 82 -14.79 15.56 0.75
C HIS A 82 -14.19 14.91 -0.51
N ASN A 83 -14.95 14.06 -1.21
CA ASN A 83 -14.56 13.45 -2.50
C ASN A 83 -13.27 12.62 -2.44
N VAL A 84 -13.01 11.99 -1.31
CA VAL A 84 -11.91 11.03 -1.15
C VAL A 84 -12.45 9.63 -0.92
N ALA A 85 -11.67 8.62 -1.24
CA ALA A 85 -11.98 7.23 -0.99
C ALA A 85 -10.79 6.54 -0.31
N GLU A 86 -11.11 5.68 0.67
CA GLU A 86 -10.14 4.78 1.28
C GLU A 86 -10.16 3.43 0.59
N HIS A 87 -8.97 2.87 0.42
CA HIS A 87 -8.75 1.62 -0.31
C HIS A 87 -7.89 0.69 0.51
N GLY A 88 -8.26 -0.58 0.56
CA GLY A 88 -7.43 -1.65 1.10
C GLY A 88 -6.90 -2.54 0.00
N VAL A 89 -5.60 -2.73 -0.02
CA VAL A 89 -4.91 -3.57 -1.00
C VAL A 89 -4.16 -4.68 -0.27
N GLU A 90 -4.29 -5.91 -0.76
CA GLU A 90 -3.36 -6.99 -0.43
C GLU A 90 -2.24 -7.06 -1.47
N PHE A 91 -1.01 -7.28 -1.03
CA PHE A 91 0.08 -7.49 -1.98
C PHE A 91 -0.01 -8.89 -2.60
N THR A 92 0.31 -8.97 -3.89
CA THR A 92 0.32 -10.20 -4.68
C THR A 92 1.70 -10.39 -5.30
N ASP A 93 2.11 -11.64 -5.50
CA ASP A 93 3.34 -12.00 -6.21
C ASP A 93 4.62 -11.38 -5.60
N VAL A 94 4.66 -11.21 -4.27
CA VAL A 94 5.79 -10.62 -3.54
C VAL A 94 6.97 -11.60 -3.52
N THR A 95 8.10 -11.20 -4.08
CA THR A 95 9.35 -11.99 -4.05
C THR A 95 9.98 -11.96 -2.65
N GLN A 96 10.91 -12.88 -2.39
CA GLN A 96 11.63 -12.90 -1.12
C GLN A 96 12.44 -11.61 -0.86
N GLU A 97 13.04 -11.05 -1.90
CA GLU A 97 13.77 -9.77 -1.82
C GLU A 97 12.84 -8.61 -1.50
N GLN A 98 11.71 -8.51 -2.21
CA GLN A 98 10.68 -7.50 -1.93
C GLN A 98 10.12 -7.65 -0.51
N GLN A 99 9.95 -8.89 -0.03
CA GLN A 99 9.51 -9.16 1.33
C GLN A 99 10.49 -8.60 2.37
N ILE A 100 11.80 -8.79 2.16
CA ILE A 100 12.85 -8.25 3.05
C ILE A 100 12.81 -6.71 3.05
N GLN A 101 12.71 -6.08 1.87
CA GLN A 101 12.63 -4.63 1.75
C GLN A 101 11.36 -4.07 2.42
N LEU A 102 10.23 -4.76 2.24
CA LEU A 102 8.95 -4.39 2.82
C LEU A 102 8.95 -4.52 4.35
N ASP A 103 9.51 -5.61 4.89
CA ASP A 103 9.62 -5.81 6.34
C ASP A 103 10.52 -4.74 6.96
N ALA A 104 11.66 -4.42 6.33
CA ALA A 104 12.55 -3.35 6.76
C ALA A 104 11.85 -1.98 6.74
N LEU A 105 11.08 -1.67 5.69
CA LEU A 105 10.30 -0.44 5.59
C LEU A 105 9.23 -0.36 6.70
N VAL A 106 8.51 -1.46 6.95
CA VAL A 106 7.49 -1.52 8.01
C VAL A 106 8.11 -1.29 9.38
N ASP A 107 9.25 -1.91 9.68
CA ASP A 107 9.94 -1.72 10.96
C ASP A 107 10.48 -0.29 11.13
N PHE A 108 11.08 0.26 10.08
CA PHE A 108 11.50 1.66 10.03
C PHE A 108 10.34 2.62 10.34
N LEU A 109 9.20 2.45 9.65
CA LEU A 109 8.02 3.31 9.85
C LEU A 109 7.39 3.12 11.23
N ARG A 110 7.61 1.98 11.90
CA ARG A 110 7.14 1.73 13.28
C ARG A 110 8.07 2.34 14.34
N GLY A 111 9.19 2.93 13.95
CA GLY A 111 10.18 3.46 14.88
C GLY A 111 11.01 2.38 15.57
N LYS A 112 10.95 1.13 15.08
CA LYS A 112 11.95 0.12 15.44
C LYS A 112 13.17 0.43 14.58
N ARG A 113 14.26 0.91 15.20
CA ARG A 113 15.56 0.93 14.50
C ARG A 113 15.94 -0.52 14.18
N PRO A 114 16.51 -0.80 13.00
CA PRO A 114 17.12 -2.10 12.72
C PRO A 114 18.19 -2.46 13.76
#